data_AF-A0A942QKE8-F1
#
_entry.id   AF-A0A942QKE8-F1
#
_cell.length_a   1.000
_cell.length_b   1.000
_cell.length_c   1.000
_cell.angle_alpha   90.00
_cell.angle_beta   90.00
_cell.angle_gamma   90.00
#
_symmetry.space_group_name_H-M   'P 1'
#
loop_
_entity.id
_entity.type
_entity.pdbx_description
1 polymer ?
#
loop_
_entity_poly.entity_id
_entity_poly.type
_entity_poly.pdbx_seq_one_letter_code
_entity_poly.pdbx_strand_id
1 'polypeptide(L)'
;MNRSRRLYQVTLAIIPILAIVCSLVASPALAPASGTSGGGRVFLDPGHGGSFPGAVRQGIEEADINLAFAQEIQATLRAKGHATMLSRTTDANVIRVDIPTWSQATDGTLRYATSGAFTVHDDLQARCDLANAWGADVFISIHANAATSSSANGAETFWRNTSTTDRLLSQQLASFIQQEYILETGLRNRGVKEGAFYVLRWSNMPAVLVETGFMSNSTELAKLVNPNFQRDGARAIARGIDRFLDTNPFDPVYPRLAGRDRFETAASVAASGWPGQGENIILASGSDWPDSLVGSTLSRRTNAPMLLTNPASLTPVARSTIAARRPSRILVLGGEGAVSSATASAAASATGRPTGSVTIQRFAGINRFETAAQIAHFLGIPTTGRIKVVSGEDFPDALSVGSFAGASGTPILMTKRGSIPTATIEFLETHNAAIRHIDIIGGTGVIDEQVRAELSGYGTVRRIAGPNRFRTNLEVIRTYSGTGTLSPLVVNAEAYPDALSAAALGSLTGRPVILVGERFLPAHTREFLVNNRTRISNPTLVGGTGVLPNQMEWMLRKGLEH
;
A
#
# COMPACT_ATOMS: atom_id res chain seq x y z
N MET A 1 18.58 -44.42 -83.07
CA MET A 1 17.60 -44.60 -84.18
C MET A 1 16.33 -43.85 -83.83
N ASN A 2 15.89 -43.01 -84.78
CA ASN A 2 14.81 -42.03 -84.73
C ASN A 2 13.50 -42.46 -84.04
N ARG A 3 12.85 -41.49 -83.39
CA ARG A 3 11.50 -41.04 -83.79
C ARG A 3 11.24 -39.61 -83.30
N SER A 4 11.16 -38.69 -84.25
CA SER A 4 10.72 -37.31 -84.07
C SER A 4 9.32 -37.15 -84.65
N ARG A 5 8.40 -36.56 -83.86
CA ARG A 5 7.20 -35.87 -84.37
C ARG A 5 6.93 -34.63 -83.51
N ARG A 6 6.83 -33.50 -84.21
CA ARG A 6 6.52 -32.15 -83.74
C ARG A 6 5.10 -32.08 -83.16
N LEU A 7 4.87 -31.21 -82.17
CA LEU A 7 3.64 -30.43 -82.08
C LEU A 7 3.87 -29.06 -81.40
N TYR A 8 3.57 -28.02 -82.19
CA TYR A 8 2.98 -26.70 -81.92
C TYR A 8 3.56 -25.71 -80.89
N GLN A 9 3.94 -24.55 -81.42
CA GLN A 9 4.15 -23.29 -80.73
C GLN A 9 2.84 -22.71 -80.18
N VAL A 10 2.88 -22.12 -78.98
CA VAL A 10 2.02 -20.99 -78.59
C VAL A 10 2.85 -20.00 -77.77
N THR A 11 2.90 -18.77 -78.27
CA THR A 11 3.41 -17.54 -77.65
C THR A 11 2.79 -17.27 -76.28
N LEU A 12 3.62 -16.95 -75.28
CA LEU A 12 3.18 -16.33 -74.02
C LEU A 12 4.04 -15.11 -73.73
N ALA A 13 3.34 -13.97 -73.67
CA ALA A 13 3.86 -12.64 -73.45
C ALA A 13 4.35 -12.46 -72.00
N ILE A 14 5.36 -11.60 -71.87
CA ILE A 14 5.92 -11.13 -70.61
C ILE A 14 4.89 -10.25 -69.91
N ILE A 15 4.49 -10.62 -68.69
CA ILE A 15 3.87 -9.72 -67.72
C ILE A 15 4.90 -9.49 -66.59
N PRO A 16 5.28 -8.23 -66.29
CA PRO A 16 6.19 -7.95 -65.18
C PRO A 16 5.45 -8.10 -63.85
N ILE A 17 6.04 -8.85 -62.92
CA ILE A 17 5.55 -8.99 -61.55
C ILE A 17 5.80 -7.66 -60.82
N LEU A 18 4.72 -6.92 -60.59
CA LEU A 18 4.67 -5.75 -59.74
C LEU A 18 4.78 -6.21 -58.27
N ALA A 19 5.97 -6.12 -57.69
CA ALA A 19 6.16 -6.29 -56.25
C ALA A 19 5.59 -5.06 -55.52
N ILE A 20 4.37 -5.18 -55.00
CA ILE A 20 3.76 -4.20 -54.11
C ILE A 20 4.51 -4.30 -52.77
N VAL A 21 5.50 -3.42 -52.58
CA VAL A 21 6.08 -3.13 -51.27
C VAL A 21 5.08 -2.23 -50.54
N CYS A 22 4.17 -2.85 -49.78
CA CYS A 22 3.25 -2.13 -48.91
C CYS A 22 4.04 -1.56 -47.73
N SER A 23 4.35 -0.27 -47.79
CA SER A 23 4.97 0.50 -46.72
C SER A 23 3.95 0.63 -45.58
N LEU A 24 4.06 -0.21 -44.56
CA LEU A 24 3.35 -0.01 -43.29
C LEU A 24 4.01 1.16 -42.56
N VAL A 25 3.47 2.36 -42.80
CA VAL A 25 3.70 3.51 -41.94
C VAL A 25 3.03 3.17 -40.61
N ALA A 26 3.79 2.69 -39.65
CA ALA A 26 3.33 2.54 -38.27
C ALA A 26 3.02 3.95 -37.74
N SER A 27 1.76 4.34 -37.75
CA SER A 27 1.30 5.45 -36.93
C SER A 27 1.72 5.16 -35.49
N PRO A 28 2.29 6.12 -34.74
CA PRO A 28 2.49 5.91 -33.32
C PRO A 28 1.10 5.69 -32.74
N ALA A 29 0.86 4.47 -32.23
CA ALA A 29 -0.30 4.21 -31.42
C ALA A 29 -0.27 5.26 -30.30
N LEU A 30 -1.25 6.17 -30.30
CA LEU A 30 -1.50 6.96 -29.10
C LEU A 30 -1.60 5.96 -27.97
N ALA A 31 -0.78 6.15 -26.93
CA ALA A 31 -0.92 5.43 -25.69
C ALA A 31 -2.41 5.48 -25.31
N PRO A 32 -3.04 4.35 -24.98
CA PRO A 32 -4.42 4.39 -24.53
C PRO A 32 -4.47 5.34 -23.32
N ALA A 33 -5.42 6.26 -23.35
CA ALA A 33 -5.76 7.05 -22.18
C ALA A 33 -5.91 6.09 -20.99
N SER A 34 -5.25 6.40 -19.88
CA SER A 34 -5.35 5.68 -18.62
C SER A 34 -6.81 5.65 -18.18
N GLY A 35 -7.49 4.53 -18.48
CA GLY A 35 -8.93 4.40 -18.30
C GLY A 35 -9.40 3.05 -18.86
N THR A 36 -8.93 1.96 -18.29
CA THR A 36 -9.56 0.65 -18.47
C THR A 36 -10.07 0.17 -17.11
N SER A 37 -11.40 0.14 -17.03
CA SER A 37 -12.24 -0.41 -15.97
C SER A 37 -11.87 -1.86 -15.62
N GLY A 38 -10.85 -2.07 -14.79
CA GLY A 38 -10.74 -3.30 -14.02
C GLY A 38 -11.88 -3.32 -13.01
N GLY A 39 -12.72 -4.35 -13.00
CA GLY A 39 -13.83 -4.45 -12.04
C GLY A 39 -13.32 -4.34 -10.59
N GLY A 40 -14.14 -3.75 -9.72
CA GLY A 40 -13.80 -3.58 -8.30
C GLY A 40 -13.61 -4.90 -7.53
N ARG A 41 -12.94 -4.82 -6.39
CA ARG A 41 -12.73 -5.90 -5.42
C ARG A 41 -13.86 -5.93 -4.40
N VAL A 42 -14.80 -6.86 -4.55
CA VAL A 42 -15.97 -6.97 -3.68
C VAL A 42 -15.76 -8.09 -2.67
N PHE A 43 -15.73 -7.75 -1.38
CA PHE A 43 -15.70 -8.74 -0.32
C PHE A 43 -17.13 -9.07 0.11
N LEU A 44 -17.47 -10.36 0.05
CA LEU A 44 -18.80 -10.88 0.36
C LEU A 44 -18.71 -11.66 1.67
N ASP A 45 -19.50 -11.27 2.65
CA ASP A 45 -19.54 -11.90 3.94
C ASP A 45 -20.90 -12.57 4.13
N PRO A 46 -21.06 -13.86 3.81
CA PRO A 46 -22.24 -14.59 4.25
C PRO A 46 -22.20 -14.65 5.78
N GLY A 47 -23.04 -13.82 6.42
CA GLY A 47 -23.15 -13.72 7.86
C GLY A 47 -23.36 -15.09 8.49
N HIS A 48 -23.02 -15.22 9.78
CA HIS A 48 -23.12 -16.48 10.52
C HIS A 48 -22.21 -17.59 9.95
N GLY A 49 -22.31 -18.81 10.48
CA GLY A 49 -21.58 -20.01 10.04
C GLY A 49 -20.90 -20.80 11.16
N GLY A 50 -20.77 -22.11 10.97
CA GLY A 50 -20.16 -23.03 11.92
C GLY A 50 -20.85 -22.98 13.27
N SER A 51 -20.11 -22.66 14.33
CA SER A 51 -20.67 -22.54 15.69
C SER A 51 -21.69 -21.41 15.87
N PHE A 52 -21.89 -20.54 14.88
CA PHE A 52 -22.75 -19.37 14.95
C PHE A 52 -23.81 -19.39 13.84
N PRO A 53 -24.84 -20.26 13.91
CA PRO A 53 -25.77 -20.51 12.79
C PRO A 53 -26.73 -19.34 12.49
N GLY A 54 -26.79 -18.35 13.38
CA GLY A 54 -27.77 -17.27 13.32
C GLY A 54 -29.13 -17.74 13.81
N ALA A 55 -30.21 -17.18 13.27
CA ALA A 55 -31.54 -17.67 13.58
C ALA A 55 -31.82 -19.03 12.91
N VAL A 56 -32.61 -19.88 13.57
CA VAL A 56 -33.07 -21.17 13.03
C VAL A 56 -34.60 -21.17 12.99
N ARG A 57 -35.18 -21.50 11.82
CA ARG A 57 -36.63 -21.60 11.62
C ARG A 57 -36.95 -22.79 10.75
N GLN A 58 -37.85 -23.65 11.21
CA GLN A 58 -38.26 -24.86 10.48
C GLN A 58 -37.08 -25.77 10.09
N GLY A 59 -36.04 -25.82 10.94
CA GLY A 59 -34.81 -26.59 10.68
C GLY A 59 -33.85 -25.95 9.67
N ILE A 60 -34.14 -24.74 9.20
CA ILE A 60 -33.32 -23.98 8.26
C ILE A 60 -32.53 -22.94 9.06
N GLU A 61 -31.23 -22.94 8.89
CA GLU A 61 -30.32 -21.99 9.52
C GLU A 61 -30.15 -20.75 8.64
N GLU A 62 -30.03 -19.59 9.29
CA GLU A 62 -29.76 -18.32 8.59
C GLU A 62 -28.45 -18.38 7.81
N ALA A 63 -27.43 -19.03 8.38
CA ALA A 63 -26.13 -19.22 7.76
C ALA A 63 -26.22 -19.87 6.36
N ASP A 64 -27.16 -20.79 6.13
CA ASP A 64 -27.34 -21.45 4.84
C ASP A 64 -27.95 -20.52 3.80
N ILE A 65 -28.97 -19.74 4.19
CA ILE A 65 -29.59 -18.72 3.34
C ILE A 65 -28.55 -17.68 2.94
N ASN A 66 -27.78 -17.18 3.91
CA ASN A 66 -26.75 -16.17 3.70
C ASN A 66 -25.67 -16.66 2.74
N LEU A 67 -25.22 -17.91 2.89
CA LEU A 67 -24.21 -18.52 2.03
C LEU A 67 -24.71 -18.67 0.59
N ALA A 68 -25.95 -19.13 0.40
CA ALA A 68 -26.54 -19.30 -0.93
C ALA A 68 -26.61 -17.95 -1.68
N PHE A 69 -27.11 -16.90 -1.02
CA PHE A 69 -27.10 -15.55 -1.59
C PHE A 69 -25.68 -15.08 -1.93
N ALA A 70 -24.73 -15.20 -1.01
CA ALA A 70 -23.36 -14.73 -1.22
C ALA A 70 -22.66 -15.45 -2.39
N GLN A 71 -22.89 -16.76 -2.57
CA GLN A 71 -22.36 -17.52 -3.70
C GLN A 71 -22.96 -17.07 -5.05
N GLU A 72 -24.27 -16.81 -5.10
CA GLU A 72 -24.93 -16.29 -6.31
C GLU A 72 -24.49 -14.86 -6.65
N ILE A 73 -24.31 -14.00 -5.63
CA ILE A 73 -23.76 -12.65 -5.81
C ILE A 73 -22.33 -12.75 -6.35
N GLN A 74 -21.52 -13.66 -5.79
CA GLN A 74 -20.16 -13.89 -6.26
C GLN A 74 -20.12 -14.29 -7.74
N ALA A 75 -20.94 -15.26 -8.13
CA ALA A 75 -21.02 -15.73 -9.51
C ALA A 75 -21.42 -14.59 -10.46
N THR A 76 -22.42 -13.78 -10.06
CA THR A 76 -22.90 -12.64 -10.84
C THR A 76 -21.82 -11.57 -11.01
N LEU A 77 -21.15 -11.17 -9.93
CA LEU A 77 -20.10 -10.15 -9.97
C LEU A 77 -18.87 -10.60 -10.77
N ARG A 78 -18.46 -11.87 -10.62
CA ARG A 78 -17.35 -12.45 -11.42
C ARG A 78 -17.68 -12.45 -12.91
N ALA A 79 -18.91 -12.77 -13.29
CA ALA A 79 -19.36 -12.71 -14.68
C ALA A 79 -19.30 -11.29 -15.27
N LYS A 80 -19.34 -10.26 -14.41
CA LYS A 80 -19.20 -8.85 -14.78
C LYS A 80 -17.75 -8.32 -14.71
N GLY A 81 -16.78 -9.17 -14.38
CA GLY A 81 -15.36 -8.83 -14.34
C GLY A 81 -14.85 -8.29 -13.00
N HIS A 82 -15.66 -8.36 -11.93
CA HIS A 82 -15.21 -8.00 -10.59
C HIS A 82 -14.38 -9.13 -9.96
N ALA A 83 -13.37 -8.74 -9.19
CA ALA A 83 -12.71 -9.66 -8.29
C ALA A 83 -13.56 -9.80 -7.02
N THR A 84 -13.66 -11.02 -6.49
CA THR A 84 -14.52 -11.29 -5.31
C THR A 84 -13.86 -12.28 -4.35
N MET A 85 -14.03 -12.06 -3.06
CA MET A 85 -13.63 -12.99 -1.99
C MET A 85 -14.81 -13.20 -1.02
N LEU A 86 -15.05 -14.45 -0.59
CA LEU A 86 -15.98 -14.70 0.51
C LEU A 86 -15.23 -14.85 1.83
N SER A 87 -15.84 -14.42 2.94
CA SER A 87 -15.34 -14.76 4.28
C SER A 87 -15.39 -16.26 4.59
N ARG A 88 -16.37 -16.97 4.01
CA ARG A 88 -16.49 -18.44 4.06
C ARG A 88 -17.17 -18.96 2.79
N THR A 89 -16.82 -20.17 2.37
CA THR A 89 -17.40 -20.85 1.18
C THR A 89 -18.29 -22.03 1.54
N THR A 90 -18.30 -22.43 2.81
CA THR A 90 -19.12 -23.52 3.38
C THR A 90 -19.72 -23.06 4.71
N ASP A 91 -20.52 -23.90 5.34
CA ASP A 91 -20.89 -23.69 6.74
C ASP A 91 -19.69 -23.99 7.65
N ALA A 92 -19.01 -22.94 8.11
CA ALA A 92 -17.82 -23.01 8.93
C ALA A 92 -17.60 -21.70 9.68
N ASN A 93 -16.90 -21.77 10.82
CA ASN A 93 -16.27 -20.59 11.40
C ASN A 93 -15.25 -20.01 10.41
N VAL A 94 -15.09 -18.70 10.38
CA VAL A 94 -14.11 -18.05 9.48
C VAL A 94 -12.69 -18.36 9.94
N ILE A 95 -12.45 -18.31 11.25
CA ILE A 95 -11.21 -18.74 11.92
C ILE A 95 -11.60 -19.44 13.23
N ARG A 96 -10.79 -20.39 13.73
CA ARG A 96 -11.03 -21.12 15.00
C ARG A 96 -9.94 -20.89 16.06
N VAL A 97 -9.12 -19.86 15.88
CA VAL A 97 -8.09 -19.43 16.84
C VAL A 97 -8.48 -18.06 17.41
N ASP A 98 -8.09 -17.81 18.65
CA ASP A 98 -8.15 -16.48 19.25
C ASP A 98 -7.30 -15.51 18.42
N ILE A 99 -7.92 -14.46 17.91
CA ILE A 99 -7.24 -13.41 17.15
C ILE A 99 -7.41 -12.10 17.89
N PRO A 100 -6.45 -11.16 17.80
CA PRO A 100 -6.61 -9.92 18.53
C PRO A 100 -7.79 -9.12 17.96
N THR A 101 -8.66 -8.63 18.82
CA THR A 101 -9.86 -7.85 18.49
C THR A 101 -9.76 -6.44 19.05
N TRP A 102 -10.51 -5.51 18.48
CA TRP A 102 -10.59 -4.16 19.04
C TRP A 102 -11.22 -4.14 20.44
N SER A 103 -10.48 -3.61 21.39
CA SER A 103 -10.91 -3.39 22.78
C SER A 103 -10.58 -1.97 23.22
N GLN A 104 -11.38 -1.43 24.14
CA GLN A 104 -11.06 -0.14 24.77
C GLN A 104 -10.28 -0.41 26.06
N ALA A 105 -9.08 0.15 26.14
CA ALA A 105 -8.26 0.10 27.34
C ALA A 105 -8.74 1.10 28.40
N THR A 106 -8.30 0.92 29.65
CA THR A 106 -8.68 1.76 30.80
C THR A 106 -8.31 3.25 30.62
N ASP A 107 -7.26 3.53 29.84
CA ASP A 107 -6.83 4.89 29.50
C ASP A 107 -7.66 5.53 28.36
N GLY A 108 -8.71 4.86 27.90
CA GLY A 108 -9.60 5.29 26.82
C GLY A 108 -9.07 4.98 25.41
N THR A 109 -7.84 4.47 25.28
CA THR A 109 -7.26 4.11 23.96
C THR A 109 -7.89 2.84 23.41
N LEU A 110 -7.98 2.73 22.07
CA LEU A 110 -8.47 1.54 21.38
C LEU A 110 -7.28 0.66 20.99
N ARG A 111 -7.30 -0.64 21.31
CA ARG A 111 -6.16 -1.55 21.09
C ARG A 111 -6.62 -2.87 20.50
N TYR A 112 -5.82 -3.46 19.61
CA TYR A 112 -5.97 -4.87 19.22
C TYR A 112 -5.39 -5.76 20.32
N ALA A 113 -6.23 -6.58 20.95
CA ALA A 113 -5.82 -7.49 22.02
C ALA A 113 -6.59 -8.82 21.94
N THR A 114 -5.93 -9.91 22.32
CA THR A 114 -6.50 -11.26 22.40
C THR A 114 -7.21 -11.47 23.73
N SER A 115 -8.29 -12.26 23.73
CA SER A 115 -9.05 -12.54 24.97
C SER A 115 -8.58 -13.80 25.70
N GLY A 116 -7.76 -14.63 25.05
CA GLY A 116 -7.33 -15.95 25.52
C GLY A 116 -8.30 -17.07 25.14
N ALA A 117 -9.43 -16.77 24.51
CA ALA A 117 -10.42 -17.73 24.05
C ALA A 117 -11.02 -17.30 22.71
N PHE A 118 -11.46 -18.27 21.89
CA PHE A 118 -12.19 -17.97 20.66
C PHE A 118 -13.65 -17.61 20.97
N THR A 119 -14.09 -16.47 20.46
CA THR A 119 -15.41 -15.86 20.67
C THR A 119 -16.05 -15.46 19.34
N VAL A 120 -17.32 -15.04 19.39
CA VAL A 120 -17.98 -14.44 18.22
C VAL A 120 -17.27 -13.17 17.72
N HIS A 121 -16.62 -12.41 18.61
CA HIS A 121 -15.87 -11.22 18.20
C HIS A 121 -14.64 -11.58 17.39
N ASP A 122 -13.99 -12.71 17.68
CA ASP A 122 -12.85 -13.21 16.91
C ASP A 122 -13.28 -13.65 15.51
N ASP A 123 -14.44 -14.32 15.38
CA ASP A 123 -15.00 -14.65 14.07
C ASP A 123 -15.36 -13.38 13.26
N LEU A 124 -16.00 -12.40 13.90
CA LEU A 124 -16.36 -11.12 13.27
C LEU A 124 -15.12 -10.29 12.88
N GLN A 125 -14.08 -10.33 13.70
CA GLN A 125 -12.81 -9.67 13.42
C GLN A 125 -12.06 -10.35 12.28
N ALA A 126 -12.12 -11.69 12.19
CA ALA A 126 -11.50 -12.43 11.11
C ALA A 126 -12.11 -12.03 9.76
N ARG A 127 -13.43 -11.84 9.70
CA ARG A 127 -14.14 -11.34 8.51
C ARG A 127 -13.63 -9.96 8.09
N CYS A 128 -13.47 -9.05 9.04
CA CYS A 128 -12.92 -7.72 8.79
C CYS A 128 -11.46 -7.81 8.30
N ASP A 129 -10.64 -8.61 8.97
CA ASP A 129 -9.21 -8.73 8.69
C ASP A 129 -8.95 -9.34 7.32
N LEU A 130 -9.74 -10.34 6.90
CA LEU A 130 -9.70 -10.89 5.55
C LEU A 130 -10.02 -9.81 4.50
N ALA A 131 -11.09 -9.05 4.68
CA ALA A 131 -11.47 -7.98 3.76
C ALA A 131 -10.42 -6.85 3.72
N ASN A 132 -9.92 -6.47 4.89
CA ASN A 132 -8.90 -5.44 5.07
C ASN A 132 -7.60 -5.83 4.39
N ALA A 133 -7.08 -7.03 4.68
CA ALA A 133 -5.82 -7.53 4.13
C ALA A 133 -5.90 -7.77 2.62
N TRP A 134 -7.05 -8.21 2.10
CA TRP A 134 -7.24 -8.39 0.65
C TRP A 134 -7.33 -7.06 -0.13
N GLY A 135 -7.54 -5.95 0.57
CA GLY A 135 -7.71 -4.63 -0.04
C GLY A 135 -9.01 -4.53 -0.83
N ALA A 136 -10.12 -4.99 -0.23
CA ALA A 136 -11.45 -4.93 -0.83
C ALA A 136 -11.90 -3.48 -1.02
N ASP A 137 -12.50 -3.15 -2.16
CA ASP A 137 -13.11 -1.84 -2.45
C ASP A 137 -14.42 -1.65 -1.67
N VAL A 138 -15.19 -2.71 -1.46
CA VAL A 138 -16.43 -2.71 -0.66
C VAL A 138 -16.58 -4.00 0.14
N PHE A 139 -17.25 -3.90 1.28
CA PHE A 139 -17.61 -5.03 2.14
C PHE A 139 -19.14 -5.19 2.22
N ILE A 140 -19.65 -6.36 1.82
CA ILE A 140 -21.08 -6.65 1.78
C ILE A 140 -21.37 -7.85 2.69
N SER A 141 -22.01 -7.61 3.82
CA SER A 141 -22.46 -8.67 4.71
C SER A 141 -23.90 -9.06 4.41
N ILE A 142 -24.17 -10.34 4.18
CA ILE A 142 -25.50 -10.86 3.81
C ILE A 142 -26.12 -11.53 5.04
N HIS A 143 -27.34 -11.13 5.38
CA HIS A 143 -28.13 -11.66 6.49
C HIS A 143 -29.59 -11.89 6.08
N ALA A 144 -30.31 -12.63 6.93
CA ALA A 144 -31.76 -12.80 6.82
C ALA A 144 -32.40 -12.62 8.21
N ASN A 145 -33.01 -11.44 8.39
CA ASN A 145 -33.69 -11.03 9.60
C ASN A 145 -34.53 -12.12 10.28
N ALA A 146 -34.56 -12.06 11.61
CA ALA A 146 -35.55 -12.77 12.41
C ALA A 146 -36.15 -11.82 13.46
N ALA A 147 -37.47 -11.90 13.63
CA ALA A 147 -38.19 -11.17 14.68
C ALA A 147 -38.96 -12.14 15.58
N THR A 148 -39.40 -11.62 16.73
CA THR A 148 -40.36 -12.29 17.62
C THR A 148 -41.73 -12.42 16.97
N SER A 149 -42.17 -11.39 16.22
CA SER A 149 -43.41 -11.44 15.45
C SER A 149 -43.18 -12.09 14.09
N SER A 150 -43.95 -13.13 13.79
CA SER A 150 -43.97 -13.78 12.47
C SER A 150 -44.56 -12.92 11.36
N SER A 151 -45.21 -11.81 11.70
CA SER A 151 -45.76 -10.84 10.73
C SER A 151 -44.72 -9.85 10.20
N ALA A 152 -43.55 -9.74 10.84
CA ALA A 152 -42.47 -8.88 10.37
C ALA A 152 -42.00 -9.34 8.99
N ASN A 153 -41.90 -8.41 8.05
CA ASN A 153 -41.55 -8.69 6.66
C ASN A 153 -40.82 -7.49 6.01
N GLY A 154 -40.17 -7.76 4.88
CA GLY A 154 -39.45 -6.80 4.07
C GLY A 154 -37.93 -6.88 4.20
N ALA A 155 -37.24 -6.19 3.30
CA ALA A 155 -35.79 -6.10 3.26
C ALA A 155 -35.29 -4.72 3.73
N GLU A 156 -34.13 -4.70 4.35
CA GLU A 156 -33.44 -3.49 4.82
C GLU A 156 -31.93 -3.61 4.64
N THR A 157 -31.26 -2.48 4.47
CA THR A 157 -29.80 -2.43 4.36
C THR A 157 -29.24 -1.49 5.41
N PHE A 158 -28.30 -1.99 6.20
CA PHE A 158 -27.63 -1.25 7.25
C PHE A 158 -26.26 -0.74 6.81
N TRP A 159 -25.93 0.46 7.27
CA TRP A 159 -24.60 1.06 7.18
C TRP A 159 -24.22 1.62 8.55
N ARG A 160 -22.99 2.10 8.74
CA ARG A 160 -22.55 2.65 10.02
C ARG A 160 -22.03 4.08 9.91
N ASN A 161 -22.44 4.93 10.85
CA ASN A 161 -21.95 6.29 10.98
C ASN A 161 -20.71 6.34 11.89
N THR A 162 -19.60 5.73 11.47
CA THR A 162 -18.35 5.78 12.26
C THR A 162 -17.58 7.08 12.10
N SER A 163 -17.72 7.74 10.95
CA SER A 163 -17.04 8.98 10.59
C SER A 163 -17.80 9.69 9.48
N THR A 164 -17.46 10.95 9.21
CA THR A 164 -18.04 11.68 8.06
C THR A 164 -17.72 10.94 6.75
N THR A 165 -16.50 10.41 6.66
CA THR A 165 -15.99 9.62 5.53
C THR A 165 -16.77 8.32 5.32
N ASP A 166 -17.02 7.57 6.40
CA ASP A 166 -17.78 6.32 6.36
C ASP A 166 -19.25 6.55 6.04
N ARG A 167 -19.84 7.61 6.61
CA ARG A 167 -21.24 7.98 6.39
C ARG A 167 -21.57 8.17 4.91
N LEU A 168 -20.75 8.94 4.18
CA LEU A 168 -21.08 9.29 2.79
C LEU A 168 -21.10 8.08 1.86
N LEU A 169 -20.03 7.29 1.85
CA LEU A 169 -19.90 6.18 0.90
C LEU A 169 -20.70 4.95 1.32
N SER A 170 -20.69 4.57 2.61
CA SER A 170 -21.42 3.38 3.07
C SER A 170 -22.94 3.59 2.97
N GLN A 171 -23.45 4.81 3.21
CA GLN A 171 -24.87 5.11 3.03
C GLN A 171 -25.29 5.11 1.55
N GLN A 172 -24.44 5.62 0.65
CA GLN A 172 -24.69 5.58 -0.79
C GLN A 172 -24.73 4.15 -1.32
N LEU A 173 -23.73 3.33 -0.96
CA LEU A 173 -23.69 1.90 -1.28
C LEU A 173 -24.94 1.18 -0.79
N ALA A 174 -25.33 1.40 0.48
CA ALA A 174 -26.55 0.82 1.04
C ALA A 174 -27.81 1.26 0.29
N SER A 175 -27.86 2.51 -0.15
CA SER A 175 -29.00 3.06 -0.90
C SER A 175 -29.14 2.45 -2.28
N PHE A 176 -28.05 2.26 -3.02
CA PHE A 176 -28.11 1.61 -4.32
C PHE A 176 -28.51 0.13 -4.20
N ILE A 177 -27.93 -0.60 -3.25
CA ILE A 177 -28.30 -1.99 -3.01
C ILE A 177 -29.78 -2.12 -2.61
N GLN A 178 -30.24 -1.31 -1.66
CA GLN A 178 -31.64 -1.34 -1.21
C GLN A 178 -32.61 -1.03 -2.36
N GLN A 179 -32.31 -0.03 -3.20
CA GLN A 179 -33.16 0.34 -4.34
C GLN A 179 -33.27 -0.80 -5.35
N GLU A 180 -32.14 -1.36 -5.77
CA GLU A 180 -32.12 -2.46 -6.75
C GLU A 180 -32.81 -3.71 -6.20
N TYR A 181 -32.54 -4.06 -4.94
CA TYR A 181 -33.09 -5.26 -4.32
C TYR A 181 -34.62 -5.20 -4.20
N ILE A 182 -35.17 -4.05 -3.79
CA ILE A 182 -36.62 -3.88 -3.71
C ILE A 182 -37.26 -3.87 -5.09
N LEU A 183 -36.63 -3.23 -6.08
CA LEU A 183 -37.13 -3.18 -7.45
C LEU A 183 -37.27 -4.57 -8.07
N GLU A 184 -36.29 -5.45 -7.83
CA GLU A 184 -36.28 -6.81 -8.37
C GLU A 184 -37.21 -7.75 -7.58
N THR A 185 -37.14 -7.74 -6.25
CA THR A 185 -37.78 -8.77 -5.41
C THR A 185 -39.23 -8.47 -5.06
N GLY A 186 -39.64 -7.19 -5.16
CA GLY A 186 -40.96 -6.72 -4.74
C GLY A 186 -41.23 -6.87 -3.23
N LEU A 187 -40.21 -7.16 -2.41
CA LEU A 187 -40.37 -7.19 -0.95
C LEU A 187 -40.72 -5.80 -0.42
N ARG A 188 -41.31 -5.76 0.77
CA ARG A 188 -41.58 -4.50 1.46
C ARG A 188 -40.26 -3.76 1.71
N ASN A 189 -40.20 -2.50 1.28
CA ASN A 189 -39.04 -1.65 1.54
C ASN A 189 -39.06 -1.16 2.99
N ARG A 190 -38.10 -1.62 3.80
CA ARG A 190 -37.90 -1.14 5.18
C ARG A 190 -36.85 -0.03 5.28
N GLY A 191 -36.22 0.30 4.15
CA GLY A 191 -35.29 1.43 4.00
C GLY A 191 -33.84 1.10 4.34
N VAL A 192 -33.02 2.14 4.24
CA VAL A 192 -31.61 2.14 4.63
C VAL A 192 -31.48 2.69 6.05
N LYS A 193 -30.74 2.00 6.91
CA LYS A 193 -30.68 2.32 8.35
C LYS A 193 -29.26 2.35 8.89
N GLU A 194 -29.05 3.12 9.95
CA GLU A 194 -27.81 3.00 10.72
C GLU A 194 -27.85 1.72 11.58
N GLY A 195 -26.75 0.97 11.61
CA GLY A 195 -26.58 -0.24 12.41
C GLY A 195 -25.20 -0.30 13.07
N ALA A 196 -25.17 -0.58 14.36
CA ALA A 196 -23.93 -0.64 15.15
C ALA A 196 -23.19 -2.00 15.07
N PHE A 197 -23.27 -2.68 13.93
CA PHE A 197 -22.67 -3.99 13.73
C PHE A 197 -21.13 -3.93 13.72
N TYR A 198 -20.50 -4.99 14.23
CA TYR A 198 -19.04 -5.08 14.38
C TYR A 198 -18.32 -4.95 13.03
N VAL A 199 -18.77 -5.74 12.04
CA VAL A 199 -18.15 -5.80 10.71
C VAL A 199 -18.22 -4.48 9.95
N LEU A 200 -19.28 -3.70 10.15
CA LEU A 200 -19.42 -2.37 9.54
C LEU A 200 -18.45 -1.35 10.15
N ARG A 201 -18.08 -1.53 11.43
CA ARG A 201 -17.13 -0.64 12.11
C ARG A 201 -15.70 -0.89 11.68
N TRP A 202 -15.32 -2.16 11.66
CA TRP A 202 -13.91 -2.56 11.63
C TRP A 202 -13.41 -2.97 10.25
N SER A 203 -14.29 -3.01 9.25
CA SER A 203 -13.92 -2.94 7.84
C SER A 203 -13.30 -1.57 7.50
N ASN A 204 -12.20 -1.59 6.75
CA ASN A 204 -11.43 -0.40 6.35
C ASN A 204 -12.00 0.30 5.12
N MET A 205 -12.97 -0.30 4.42
CA MET A 205 -13.63 0.18 3.21
C MET A 205 -15.13 0.48 3.48
N PRO A 206 -15.87 1.07 2.52
CA PRO A 206 -17.32 1.20 2.62
C PRO A 206 -17.97 -0.17 2.87
N ALA A 207 -18.82 -0.24 3.87
CA ALA A 207 -19.35 -1.49 4.40
C ALA A 207 -20.85 -1.41 4.63
N VAL A 208 -21.57 -2.45 4.20
CA VAL A 208 -23.01 -2.58 4.40
C VAL A 208 -23.39 -3.98 4.88
N LEU A 209 -24.52 -4.07 5.55
CA LEU A 209 -25.17 -5.32 5.93
C LEU A 209 -26.56 -5.36 5.30
N VAL A 210 -26.82 -6.33 4.43
CA VAL A 210 -28.08 -6.49 3.70
C VAL A 210 -28.92 -7.55 4.39
N GLU A 211 -30.07 -7.16 4.91
CA GLU A 211 -31.10 -8.08 5.37
C GLU A 211 -32.05 -8.40 4.23
N THR A 212 -31.93 -9.62 3.71
CA THR A 212 -32.59 -10.07 2.46
C THR A 212 -34.10 -10.32 2.61
N GLY A 213 -34.60 -10.40 3.83
CA GLY A 213 -36.00 -10.67 4.20
C GLY A 213 -36.10 -11.26 5.61
N PHE A 214 -37.31 -11.56 6.11
CA PHE A 214 -37.52 -12.13 7.44
C PHE A 214 -37.73 -13.65 7.38
N MET A 215 -36.75 -14.43 7.85
CA MET A 215 -36.90 -15.88 7.97
C MET A 215 -37.95 -16.30 9.04
N SER A 216 -38.30 -15.39 9.97
CA SER A 216 -39.40 -15.59 10.92
C SER A 216 -40.79 -15.51 10.28
N ASN A 217 -40.90 -15.00 9.06
CA ASN A 217 -42.14 -14.95 8.29
C ASN A 217 -42.18 -16.13 7.31
N SER A 218 -43.19 -16.99 7.38
CA SER A 218 -43.24 -18.22 6.57
C SER A 218 -43.30 -17.95 5.06
N THR A 219 -43.92 -16.84 4.63
CA THR A 219 -43.99 -16.48 3.20
C THR A 219 -42.64 -15.99 2.69
N GLU A 220 -41.93 -15.17 3.46
CA GLU A 220 -40.57 -14.74 3.09
C GLU A 220 -39.55 -15.87 3.24
N LEU A 221 -39.65 -16.74 4.25
CA LEU A 221 -38.80 -17.93 4.36
C LEU A 221 -38.90 -18.80 3.11
N ALA A 222 -40.12 -19.06 2.60
CA ALA A 222 -40.32 -19.82 1.38
C ALA A 222 -39.67 -19.16 0.14
N LYS A 223 -39.57 -17.83 0.11
CA LYS A 223 -38.82 -17.09 -0.92
C LYS A 223 -37.31 -17.18 -0.68
N LEU A 224 -36.85 -16.96 0.54
CA LEU A 224 -35.42 -16.92 0.90
C LEU A 224 -34.70 -18.25 0.62
N VAL A 225 -35.40 -19.38 0.65
CA VAL A 225 -34.86 -20.71 0.30
C VAL A 225 -35.12 -21.11 -1.15
N ASN A 226 -35.82 -20.28 -1.93
CA ASN A 226 -36.11 -20.55 -3.33
C ASN A 226 -34.91 -20.13 -4.21
N PRO A 227 -34.31 -21.05 -4.98
CA PRO A 227 -33.13 -20.72 -5.81
C PRO A 227 -33.37 -19.64 -6.87
N ASN A 228 -34.59 -19.48 -7.39
CA ASN A 228 -34.88 -18.40 -8.34
C ASN A 228 -34.87 -17.04 -7.64
N PHE A 229 -35.52 -16.95 -6.48
CA PHE A 229 -35.54 -15.73 -5.68
C PHE A 229 -34.13 -15.32 -5.22
N GLN A 230 -33.32 -16.30 -4.80
CA GLN A 230 -31.91 -16.06 -4.44
C GLN A 230 -31.12 -15.49 -5.62
N ARG A 231 -31.29 -16.06 -6.83
CA ARG A 231 -30.64 -15.56 -8.05
C ARG A 231 -31.10 -14.16 -8.45
N ASP A 232 -32.39 -13.88 -8.36
CA ASP A 232 -32.94 -12.56 -8.66
C ASP A 232 -32.41 -11.51 -7.66
N GLY A 233 -32.53 -11.79 -6.36
CA GLY A 233 -32.00 -10.91 -5.31
C GLY A 233 -30.48 -10.72 -5.39
N ALA A 234 -29.73 -11.78 -5.72
CA ALA A 234 -28.29 -11.69 -5.94
C ALA A 234 -27.92 -10.78 -7.12
N ARG A 235 -28.64 -10.89 -8.25
CA ARG A 235 -28.48 -9.99 -9.40
C ARG A 235 -28.75 -8.54 -9.01
N ALA A 236 -29.77 -8.31 -8.20
CA ALA A 236 -30.11 -6.97 -7.74
C ALA A 236 -29.04 -6.36 -6.82
N ILE A 237 -28.53 -7.14 -5.85
CA ILE A 237 -27.43 -6.69 -4.99
C ILE A 237 -26.18 -6.38 -5.84
N ALA A 238 -25.83 -7.26 -6.80
CA ALA A 238 -24.73 -7.02 -7.71
C ALA A 238 -24.89 -5.71 -8.50
N ARG A 239 -26.08 -5.43 -9.07
CA ARG A 239 -26.36 -4.14 -9.74
C ARG A 239 -26.19 -2.94 -8.82
N GLY A 240 -26.59 -3.05 -7.55
CA GLY A 240 -26.40 -1.99 -6.56
C GLY A 240 -24.93 -1.70 -6.28
N ILE A 241 -24.10 -2.75 -6.22
CA ILE A 241 -22.65 -2.65 -6.06
C ILE A 241 -22.00 -2.02 -7.30
N ASP A 242 -22.41 -2.43 -8.50
CA ASP A 242 -21.87 -1.87 -9.74
C ASP A 242 -22.21 -0.38 -9.86
N ARG A 243 -23.46 -0.01 -9.59
CA ARG A 243 -23.89 1.38 -9.54
C ARG A 243 -23.02 2.22 -8.60
N PHE A 244 -22.59 1.66 -7.47
CA PHE A 244 -21.68 2.33 -6.54
C PHE A 244 -20.27 2.45 -7.11
N LEU A 245 -19.69 1.37 -7.62
CA LEU A 245 -18.33 1.38 -8.17
C LEU A 245 -18.21 2.29 -9.40
N ASP A 246 -19.24 2.36 -10.24
CA ASP A 246 -19.33 3.22 -11.43
C ASP A 246 -19.30 4.71 -11.10
N THR A 247 -19.58 5.09 -9.83
CA THR A 247 -19.43 6.49 -9.37
C THR A 247 -17.98 6.91 -9.17
N ASN A 248 -17.03 5.98 -9.25
CA ASN A 248 -15.63 6.18 -8.87
C ASN A 248 -15.50 6.82 -7.45
N PRO A 249 -15.95 6.11 -6.40
CA PRO A 249 -16.32 6.73 -5.13
C PRO A 249 -15.13 7.22 -4.27
N PHE A 250 -13.90 6.93 -4.67
CA PHE A 250 -12.69 7.27 -3.90
C PHE A 250 -12.01 8.51 -4.46
N ASP A 251 -12.46 9.66 -3.98
CA ASP A 251 -11.84 10.95 -4.31
C ASP A 251 -10.53 11.17 -3.54
N PRO A 252 -9.50 11.75 -4.17
CA PRO A 252 -8.32 12.25 -3.46
C PRO A 252 -8.71 13.33 -2.45
N VAL A 253 -8.20 13.22 -1.23
CA VAL A 253 -8.46 14.15 -0.12
C VAL A 253 -7.19 14.72 0.50
N TYR A 254 -6.05 14.05 0.30
CA TYR A 254 -4.77 14.48 0.88
C TYR A 254 -3.81 14.98 -0.20
N PRO A 255 -2.87 15.88 0.14
CA PRO A 255 -1.78 16.22 -0.75
C PRO A 255 -1.02 14.97 -1.19
N ARG A 256 -0.66 14.92 -2.48
CA ARG A 256 0.07 13.81 -3.08
C ARG A 256 1.29 14.32 -3.85
N LEU A 257 2.44 13.71 -3.57
CA LEU A 257 3.67 13.88 -4.32
C LEU A 257 3.85 12.63 -5.18
N ALA A 258 3.64 12.77 -6.49
CA ALA A 258 3.63 11.64 -7.41
C ALA A 258 3.93 12.08 -8.83
N GLY A 259 4.38 11.12 -9.64
CA GLY A 259 4.36 11.21 -11.09
C GLY A 259 3.94 9.90 -11.73
N ARG A 260 4.15 9.76 -13.04
CA ARG A 260 3.78 8.55 -13.79
C ARG A 260 4.58 7.32 -13.38
N ASP A 261 5.78 7.54 -12.86
CA ASP A 261 6.68 6.52 -12.36
C ASP A 261 7.50 7.03 -11.17
N ARG A 262 8.36 6.16 -10.63
CA ARG A 262 9.29 6.46 -9.52
C ARG A 262 10.22 7.65 -9.79
N PHE A 263 10.61 7.88 -11.04
CA PHE A 263 11.53 8.95 -11.40
C PHE A 263 10.83 10.31 -11.30
N GLU A 264 9.60 10.38 -11.82
CA GLU A 264 8.77 11.58 -11.71
C GLU A 264 8.28 11.82 -10.28
N THR A 265 7.97 10.77 -9.50
CA THR A 265 7.67 10.91 -8.06
C THR A 265 8.85 11.53 -7.32
N ALA A 266 10.07 11.02 -7.53
CA ALA A 266 11.27 11.59 -6.89
C ALA A 266 11.49 13.07 -7.28
N ALA A 267 11.21 13.44 -8.54
CA ALA A 267 11.27 14.83 -8.99
C ALA A 267 10.18 15.72 -8.35
N SER A 268 8.95 15.20 -8.18
CA SER A 268 7.87 15.88 -7.47
C SER A 268 8.23 16.13 -6.00
N VAL A 269 8.80 15.12 -5.33
CA VAL A 269 9.32 15.26 -3.97
C VAL A 269 10.45 16.28 -3.89
N ALA A 270 11.38 16.27 -4.84
CA ALA A 270 12.46 17.25 -4.92
C ALA A 270 11.92 18.69 -5.06
N ALA A 271 10.93 18.90 -5.92
CA ALA A 271 10.30 20.19 -6.12
C ALA A 271 9.56 20.69 -4.86
N SER A 272 8.92 19.79 -4.12
CA SER A 272 8.22 20.12 -2.88
C SER A 272 9.16 20.45 -1.71
N GLY A 273 10.22 19.65 -1.52
CA GLY A 273 11.14 19.82 -0.39
C GLY A 273 12.20 20.90 -0.60
N TRP A 274 12.62 21.11 -1.83
CA TRP A 274 13.70 22.03 -2.18
C TRP A 274 13.25 22.97 -3.30
N PRO A 275 12.45 24.01 -3.02
CA PRO A 275 12.09 24.97 -4.06
C PRO A 275 13.31 25.78 -4.53
N GLY A 276 13.35 26.12 -5.82
CA GLY A 276 14.39 26.99 -6.40
C GLY A 276 15.73 26.31 -6.72
N GLN A 277 16.79 27.12 -6.84
CA GLN A 277 18.15 26.63 -7.06
C GLN A 277 18.74 26.03 -5.78
N GLY A 278 19.73 25.14 -5.90
CA GLY A 278 20.40 24.55 -4.75
C GLY A 278 21.82 24.11 -5.09
N GLU A 279 22.67 23.98 -4.08
CA GLU A 279 24.10 23.63 -4.27
C GLU A 279 24.29 22.17 -4.70
N ASN A 280 23.49 21.27 -4.11
CA ASN A 280 23.72 19.83 -4.17
C ASN A 280 22.50 19.10 -4.75
N ILE A 281 22.75 18.01 -5.49
CA ILE A 281 21.76 16.98 -5.85
C ILE A 281 22.35 15.61 -5.54
N ILE A 282 21.53 14.73 -4.96
CA ILE A 282 21.86 13.31 -4.84
C ILE A 282 21.26 12.56 -6.03
N LEU A 283 22.07 11.78 -6.71
CA LEU A 283 21.68 10.93 -7.83
C LEU A 283 21.84 9.46 -7.43
N ALA A 284 20.75 8.70 -7.48
CA ALA A 284 20.71 7.29 -7.14
C ALA A 284 20.03 6.47 -8.24
N SER A 285 20.27 5.16 -8.25
CA SER A 285 19.55 4.24 -9.14
C SER A 285 18.07 4.17 -8.77
N GLY A 286 17.18 4.24 -9.75
CA GLY A 286 15.77 3.87 -9.58
C GLY A 286 15.47 2.41 -9.94
N SER A 287 16.49 1.67 -10.38
CA SER A 287 16.39 0.26 -10.76
C SER A 287 16.77 -0.69 -9.62
N ASP A 288 17.61 -0.25 -8.69
CA ASP A 288 18.02 -1.01 -7.51
C ASP A 288 18.10 -0.08 -6.27
N TRP A 289 17.86 -0.63 -5.08
CA TRP A 289 17.73 0.12 -3.83
C TRP A 289 18.92 0.16 -2.85
N PRO A 290 19.84 -0.80 -2.82
CA PRO A 290 20.63 -1.08 -1.62
C PRO A 290 21.59 0.05 -1.26
N ASP A 291 22.13 0.76 -2.24
CA ASP A 291 23.04 1.90 -2.03
C ASP A 291 22.32 3.18 -1.59
N SER A 292 20.99 3.25 -1.79
CA SER A 292 20.20 4.48 -1.62
C SER A 292 19.44 4.56 -0.29
N LEU A 293 19.26 3.44 0.42
CA LEU A 293 18.44 3.37 1.64
C LEU A 293 18.90 4.31 2.76
N VAL A 294 20.21 4.52 2.89
CA VAL A 294 20.79 5.40 3.91
C VAL A 294 20.99 6.83 3.39
N GLY A 295 20.63 7.10 2.13
CA GLY A 295 20.82 8.40 1.48
C GLY A 295 19.97 9.53 2.06
N SER A 296 18.95 9.24 2.88
CA SER A 296 18.18 10.28 3.59
C SER A 296 19.07 11.10 4.55
N THR A 297 20.06 10.45 5.17
CA THR A 297 21.02 11.12 6.06
C THR A 297 21.98 12.03 5.28
N LEU A 298 22.45 11.57 4.12
CA LEU A 298 23.24 12.38 3.19
C LEU A 298 22.45 13.59 2.67
N SER A 299 21.18 13.38 2.30
CA SER A 299 20.25 14.43 1.88
C SER A 299 20.17 15.54 2.91
N ARG A 300 19.95 15.19 4.18
CA ARG A 300 19.85 16.19 5.25
C ARG A 300 21.17 16.92 5.50
N ARG A 301 22.30 16.20 5.49
CA ARG A 301 23.64 16.77 5.72
C ARG A 301 24.07 17.76 4.65
N THR A 302 23.67 17.50 3.40
CA THR A 302 24.06 18.28 2.21
C THR A 302 22.95 19.18 1.69
N ASN A 303 21.79 19.18 2.33
CA ASN A 303 20.59 19.90 1.89
C ASN A 303 20.27 19.62 0.41
N ALA A 304 20.23 18.34 0.03
CA ALA A 304 20.14 17.90 -1.35
C ALA A 304 18.90 17.02 -1.58
N PRO A 305 18.07 17.29 -2.60
CA PRO A 305 17.04 16.33 -3.01
C PRO A 305 17.68 15.07 -3.58
N MET A 306 16.98 13.94 -3.43
CA MET A 306 17.32 12.67 -4.08
C MET A 306 16.53 12.52 -5.38
N LEU A 307 17.25 12.42 -6.49
CA LEU A 307 16.70 12.11 -7.81
C LEU A 307 17.09 10.68 -8.21
N LEU A 308 16.19 10.03 -8.95
CA LEU A 308 16.40 8.68 -9.45
C LEU A 308 16.76 8.70 -10.94
N THR A 309 17.62 7.77 -11.34
CA THR A 309 18.03 7.57 -12.73
C THR A 309 18.15 6.10 -13.10
N ASN A 310 18.23 5.80 -14.40
CA ASN A 310 18.69 4.49 -14.86
C ASN A 310 20.22 4.42 -14.78
N PRO A 311 20.82 3.22 -14.61
CA PRO A 311 22.27 3.09 -14.44
C PRO A 311 23.13 3.70 -15.56
N ALA A 312 22.72 3.49 -16.81
CA ALA A 312 23.46 3.92 -18.00
C ALA A 312 22.84 5.12 -18.73
N SER A 313 21.74 5.69 -18.20
CA SER A 313 21.07 6.82 -18.86
C SER A 313 20.39 7.74 -17.85
N LEU A 314 20.75 9.03 -17.89
CA LEU A 314 20.05 10.07 -17.14
C LEU A 314 18.61 10.21 -17.64
N THR A 315 17.64 10.04 -16.74
CA THR A 315 16.22 10.17 -17.10
C THR A 315 15.89 11.60 -17.53
N PRO A 316 14.94 11.80 -18.46
CA PRO A 316 14.54 13.14 -18.89
C PRO A 316 14.11 14.03 -17.73
N VAL A 317 13.34 13.47 -16.79
CA VAL A 317 12.86 14.22 -15.61
C VAL A 317 14.01 14.62 -14.69
N ALA A 318 14.96 13.72 -14.39
CA ALA A 318 16.13 14.07 -13.59
C ALA A 318 16.97 15.16 -14.28
N ARG A 319 17.18 15.04 -15.60
CA ARG A 319 17.87 16.06 -16.41
C ARG A 319 17.21 17.43 -16.28
N SER A 320 15.88 17.52 -16.46
CA SER A 320 15.17 18.79 -16.34
C SER A 320 15.22 19.35 -14.91
N THR A 321 15.10 18.51 -13.88
CA THR A 321 15.19 18.95 -12.49
C THR A 321 16.59 19.46 -12.17
N ILE A 322 17.65 18.79 -12.63
CA ILE A 322 19.03 19.25 -12.46
C ILE A 322 19.26 20.59 -13.17
N ALA A 323 18.77 20.75 -14.40
CA ALA A 323 18.88 21.98 -15.17
C ALA A 323 18.21 23.17 -14.48
N ALA A 324 17.00 22.97 -13.93
CA ALA A 324 16.28 24.00 -13.20
C ALA A 324 17.00 24.41 -11.90
N ARG A 325 17.64 23.46 -11.21
CA ARG A 325 18.29 23.69 -9.91
C ARG A 325 19.72 24.21 -10.00
N ARG A 326 20.41 23.94 -11.12
CA ARG A 326 21.80 24.34 -11.41
C ARG A 326 22.80 24.06 -10.26
N PRO A 327 22.86 22.84 -9.70
CA PRO A 327 23.77 22.51 -8.60
C PRO A 327 25.25 22.65 -8.99
N SER A 328 26.10 23.02 -8.04
CA SER A 328 27.57 22.95 -8.16
C SER A 328 28.10 21.56 -7.86
N ARG A 329 27.31 20.68 -7.25
CA ARG A 329 27.74 19.34 -6.87
C ARG A 329 26.69 18.27 -7.17
N ILE A 330 27.14 17.17 -7.77
CA ILE A 330 26.36 15.94 -7.93
C ILE A 330 26.95 14.88 -7.00
N LEU A 331 26.15 14.44 -6.03
CA LEU A 331 26.48 13.38 -5.09
C LEU A 331 25.90 12.07 -5.65
N VAL A 332 26.75 11.12 -6.05
CA VAL A 332 26.31 9.86 -6.64
C VAL A 332 26.28 8.77 -5.57
N LEU A 333 25.15 8.08 -5.43
CA LEU A 333 25.01 6.92 -4.55
C LEU A 333 25.13 5.61 -5.35
N GLY A 334 26.07 4.78 -4.94
CA GLY A 334 26.33 3.47 -5.53
C GLY A 334 27.43 3.48 -6.60
N GLY A 335 27.90 2.28 -6.93
CA GLY A 335 29.00 2.05 -7.88
C GLY A 335 28.62 2.31 -9.34
N GLU A 336 29.53 1.99 -10.26
CA GLU A 336 29.33 2.14 -11.71
C GLU A 336 28.10 1.38 -12.25
N GLY A 337 27.79 0.22 -11.66
CA GLY A 337 26.61 -0.56 -12.03
C GLY A 337 25.28 0.03 -11.55
N ALA A 338 25.29 0.87 -10.52
CA ALA A 338 24.10 1.56 -10.02
C ALA A 338 23.88 2.90 -10.75
N VAL A 339 24.96 3.68 -10.89
CA VAL A 339 25.00 4.93 -11.65
C VAL A 339 26.35 5.04 -12.34
N SER A 340 26.38 4.85 -13.65
CA SER A 340 27.61 4.94 -14.45
C SER A 340 28.22 6.34 -14.41
N SER A 341 29.54 6.41 -14.58
CA SER A 341 30.29 7.66 -14.77
C SER A 341 29.75 8.48 -15.94
N ALA A 342 29.27 7.82 -17.00
CA ALA A 342 28.59 8.49 -18.11
C ALA A 342 27.29 9.18 -17.68
N THR A 343 26.48 8.51 -16.85
CA THR A 343 25.24 9.10 -16.30
C THR A 343 25.52 10.23 -15.32
N ALA A 344 26.52 10.08 -14.45
CA ALA A 344 26.97 11.13 -13.54
C ALA A 344 27.51 12.35 -14.30
N SER A 345 28.28 12.13 -15.37
CA SER A 345 28.78 13.20 -16.24
C SER A 345 27.62 13.90 -16.97
N ALA A 346 26.64 13.15 -17.47
CA ALA A 346 25.45 13.71 -18.08
C ALA A 346 24.64 14.57 -17.10
N ALA A 347 24.58 14.17 -15.82
CA ALA A 347 23.97 14.97 -14.76
C ALA A 347 24.74 16.28 -14.51
N ALA A 348 26.07 16.23 -14.44
CA ALA A 348 26.88 17.44 -14.31
C ALA A 348 26.72 18.40 -15.50
N SER A 349 26.68 17.86 -16.73
CA SER A 349 26.41 18.67 -17.93
C SER A 349 25.00 19.29 -17.93
N ALA A 350 24.00 18.58 -17.41
CA ALA A 350 22.62 19.06 -17.34
C ALA A 350 22.46 20.33 -16.47
N THR A 351 23.41 20.62 -15.58
CA THR A 351 23.39 21.82 -14.74
C THR A 351 23.47 23.13 -15.53
N GLY A 352 23.98 23.07 -16.78
CA GLY A 352 24.24 24.26 -17.60
C GLY A 352 25.31 25.19 -16.99
N ARG A 353 26.15 24.68 -16.08
CA ARG A 353 27.34 25.37 -15.59
C ARG A 353 28.54 25.08 -16.50
N PRO A 354 29.59 25.93 -16.51
CA PRO A 354 30.79 25.68 -17.29
C PRO A 354 31.41 24.31 -17.02
N THR A 355 31.95 23.67 -18.05
CA THR A 355 32.65 22.37 -17.92
C THR A 355 33.74 22.47 -16.85
N GLY A 356 33.79 21.48 -15.94
CA GLY A 356 34.75 21.46 -14.83
C GLY A 356 34.33 22.24 -13.58
N SER A 357 33.25 23.04 -13.63
CA SER A 357 32.75 23.79 -12.46
C SER A 357 31.77 23.01 -11.57
N VAL A 358 31.42 21.78 -11.96
CA VAL A 358 30.54 20.88 -11.19
C VAL A 358 31.38 19.76 -10.60
N THR A 359 31.35 19.62 -9.28
CA THR A 359 32.01 18.52 -8.57
C THR A 359 31.12 17.29 -8.58
N ILE A 360 31.63 16.16 -9.08
CA ILE A 360 30.97 14.86 -8.91
C ILE A 360 31.67 14.14 -7.74
N GLN A 361 30.90 13.81 -6.71
CA GLN A 361 31.38 13.05 -5.55
C GLN A 361 30.58 11.76 -5.45
N ARG A 362 31.26 10.62 -5.56
CA ARG A 362 30.63 9.30 -5.49
C ARG A 362 30.81 8.71 -4.09
N PHE A 363 29.73 8.17 -3.53
CA PHE A 363 29.72 7.33 -2.34
C PHE A 363 29.37 5.91 -2.79
N ALA A 364 30.37 5.04 -2.82
CA ALA A 364 30.23 3.69 -3.34
C ALA A 364 31.34 2.80 -2.80
N GLY A 365 30.96 1.65 -2.27
CA GLY A 365 31.89 0.54 -2.12
C GLY A 365 31.48 -0.66 -2.98
N ILE A 366 32.11 -1.81 -2.71
CA ILE A 366 31.89 -3.03 -3.49
C ILE A 366 30.47 -3.59 -3.30
N ASN A 367 29.84 -3.28 -2.18
CA ASN A 367 28.46 -3.58 -1.89
C ASN A 367 27.85 -2.48 -0.97
N ARG A 368 26.59 -2.70 -0.61
CA ARG A 368 25.76 -1.78 0.19
C ARG A 368 26.29 -1.48 1.59
N PHE A 369 27.00 -2.43 2.20
CA PHE A 369 27.58 -2.30 3.52
C PHE A 369 28.74 -1.29 3.49
N GLU A 370 29.62 -1.35 2.49
CA GLU A 370 30.68 -0.35 2.32
C GLU A 370 30.12 1.01 1.88
N THR A 371 29.12 1.04 0.99
CA THR A 371 28.46 2.31 0.62
C THR A 371 27.87 3.00 1.86
N ALA A 372 27.18 2.24 2.72
CA ALA A 372 26.63 2.77 3.97
C ALA A 372 27.74 3.25 4.93
N ALA A 373 28.83 2.49 5.07
CA ALA A 373 29.97 2.89 5.88
C ALA A 373 30.64 4.18 5.37
N GLN A 374 30.82 4.34 4.05
CA GLN A 374 31.38 5.57 3.46
C GLN A 374 30.50 6.79 3.73
N ILE A 375 29.17 6.64 3.60
CA ILE A 375 28.23 7.71 3.95
C ILE A 375 28.34 8.02 5.44
N ALA A 376 28.41 6.99 6.31
CA ALA A 376 28.58 7.17 7.74
C ALA A 376 29.89 7.90 8.09
N HIS A 377 31.02 7.57 7.46
CA HIS A 377 32.30 8.27 7.63
C HIS A 377 32.18 9.76 7.24
N PHE A 378 31.49 10.05 6.14
CA PHE A 378 31.27 11.43 5.70
C PHE A 378 30.39 12.24 6.66
N LEU A 379 29.40 11.58 7.29
CA LEU A 379 28.54 12.21 8.29
C LEU A 379 29.26 12.44 9.62
N GLY A 380 30.10 11.47 10.02
CA GLY A 380 30.70 11.39 11.35
C GLY A 380 29.69 10.96 12.43
N ILE A 381 30.13 11.00 13.69
CA ILE A 381 29.29 10.71 14.86
C ILE A 381 28.76 12.03 15.44
N PRO A 382 27.44 12.19 15.64
CA PRO A 382 26.90 13.37 16.31
C PRO A 382 27.37 13.45 17.76
N THR A 383 27.30 14.64 18.39
CA THR A 383 27.71 14.85 19.79
C THR A 383 26.97 13.98 20.81
N THR A 384 25.79 13.47 20.43
CA THR A 384 25.02 12.49 21.21
C THR A 384 25.68 11.11 21.28
N GLY A 385 26.67 10.83 20.43
CA GLY A 385 27.32 9.52 20.30
C GLY A 385 26.41 8.43 19.72
N ARG A 386 25.28 8.81 19.10
CA ARG A 386 24.28 7.86 18.62
C ARG A 386 24.56 7.42 17.19
N ILE A 387 24.43 6.11 16.95
CA ILE A 387 24.37 5.50 15.62
C ILE A 387 23.12 4.63 15.49
N LYS A 388 22.73 4.33 14.26
CA LYS A 388 21.62 3.41 13.95
C LYS A 388 22.13 2.25 13.12
N VAL A 389 21.61 1.06 13.39
CA VAL A 389 21.97 -0.17 12.67
C VAL A 389 20.71 -0.81 12.14
N VAL A 390 20.70 -1.14 10.85
CA VAL A 390 19.60 -1.79 10.13
C VAL A 390 20.13 -3.02 9.39
N SER A 391 19.25 -3.93 8.97
CA SER A 391 19.65 -5.00 8.07
C SER A 391 19.98 -4.41 6.70
N GLY A 392 21.05 -4.87 6.06
CA GLY A 392 21.33 -4.60 4.64
C GLY A 392 20.75 -5.67 3.69
N GLU A 393 20.10 -6.70 4.24
CA GLU A 393 19.55 -7.83 3.48
C GLU A 393 18.05 -7.61 3.12
N ASP A 394 17.39 -6.66 3.79
CA ASP A 394 16.04 -6.19 3.49
C ASP A 394 15.93 -4.66 3.77
N PHE A 395 14.90 -4.01 3.25
CA PHE A 395 14.79 -2.54 3.22
C PHE A 395 13.78 -1.87 4.19
N PRO A 396 12.67 -2.49 4.64
CA PRO A 396 11.60 -1.76 5.34
C PRO A 396 12.02 -1.13 6.68
N ASP A 397 12.95 -1.75 7.39
CA ASP A 397 13.45 -1.22 8.68
C ASP A 397 14.33 0.02 8.46
N ALA A 398 15.12 0.05 7.38
CA ALA A 398 15.88 1.23 6.97
C ALA A 398 14.95 2.38 6.57
N LEU A 399 13.89 2.10 5.79
CA LEU A 399 12.88 3.10 5.43
C LEU A 399 12.20 3.70 6.66
N SER A 400 11.90 2.87 7.66
CA SER A 400 11.22 3.29 8.88
C SER A 400 12.01 4.33 9.66
N VAL A 401 13.33 4.20 9.69
CA VAL A 401 14.21 5.07 10.50
C VAL A 401 14.85 6.21 9.71
N GLY A 402 14.83 6.14 8.38
CA GLY A 402 15.54 7.08 7.50
C GLY A 402 15.21 8.54 7.76
N SER A 403 13.93 8.90 7.90
CA SER A 403 13.52 10.29 8.17
C SER A 403 14.10 10.81 9.48
N PHE A 404 13.94 10.06 10.58
CA PHE A 404 14.44 10.41 11.89
C PHE A 404 15.97 10.44 11.96
N ALA A 405 16.64 9.47 11.35
CA ALA A 405 18.10 9.41 11.31
C ALA A 405 18.68 10.63 10.60
N GLY A 406 18.13 10.99 9.43
CA GLY A 406 18.57 12.19 8.73
C GLY A 406 18.28 13.45 9.52
N ALA A 407 17.07 13.61 10.07
CA ALA A 407 16.70 14.78 10.86
C ALA A 407 17.62 15.02 12.08
N SER A 408 18.10 13.95 12.72
CA SER A 408 19.05 14.02 13.85
C SER A 408 20.52 14.01 13.44
N GLY A 409 20.84 13.92 12.14
CA GLY A 409 22.22 13.78 11.65
C GLY A 409 22.91 12.50 12.11
N THR A 410 22.14 11.46 12.42
CA THR A 410 22.66 10.18 12.92
C THR A 410 23.00 9.25 11.76
N PRO A 411 24.24 8.72 11.67
CA PRO A 411 24.60 7.78 10.63
C PRO A 411 23.82 6.47 10.78
N ILE A 412 23.50 5.85 9.63
CA ILE A 412 22.92 4.51 9.55
C ILE A 412 23.99 3.58 8.98
N LEU A 413 24.28 2.51 9.72
CA LEU A 413 25.12 1.40 9.28
C LEU A 413 24.24 0.18 8.98
N MET A 414 24.77 -0.75 8.18
CA MET A 414 24.06 -1.95 7.77
C MET A 414 24.77 -3.21 8.27
N THR A 415 24.02 -4.19 8.75
CA THR A 415 24.55 -5.52 9.10
C THR A 415 23.87 -6.62 8.31
N LYS A 416 24.45 -7.82 8.33
CA LYS A 416 23.75 -9.05 7.95
C LYS A 416 22.98 -9.58 9.17
N ARG A 417 22.15 -10.59 8.97
CA ARG A 417 21.40 -11.22 10.06
C ARG A 417 22.28 -11.69 11.21
N GLY A 418 23.35 -12.43 10.93
CA GLY A 418 24.20 -13.06 11.94
C GLY A 418 25.66 -12.63 11.93
N SER A 419 25.99 -11.54 11.24
CA SER A 419 27.35 -10.99 11.24
C SER A 419 27.39 -9.50 10.92
N ILE A 420 28.41 -8.84 11.46
CA ILE A 420 28.74 -7.45 11.13
C ILE A 420 29.74 -7.48 9.96
N PRO A 421 29.41 -6.86 8.81
CA PRO A 421 30.33 -6.76 7.68
C PRO A 421 31.59 -5.98 8.05
N THR A 422 32.73 -6.33 7.44
CA THR A 422 34.04 -5.71 7.69
C THR A 422 33.99 -4.18 7.66
N ALA A 423 33.35 -3.59 6.65
CA ALA A 423 33.25 -2.13 6.54
C ALA A 423 32.47 -1.47 7.70
N THR A 424 31.51 -2.18 8.28
CA THR A 424 30.80 -1.70 9.46
C THR A 424 31.67 -1.84 10.71
N ILE A 425 32.43 -2.92 10.85
CA ILE A 425 33.41 -3.09 11.93
C ILE A 425 34.45 -1.97 11.87
N GLU A 426 35.05 -1.71 10.70
CA GLU A 426 36.04 -0.66 10.51
C GLU A 426 35.51 0.71 10.92
N PHE A 427 34.26 1.04 10.56
CA PHE A 427 33.63 2.29 11.01
C PHE A 427 33.48 2.34 12.54
N LEU A 428 33.02 1.24 13.16
CA LEU A 428 32.83 1.14 14.60
C LEU A 428 34.16 1.28 15.36
N GLU A 429 35.22 0.61 14.90
CA GLU A 429 36.57 0.69 15.48
C GLU A 429 37.16 2.10 15.34
N THR A 430 37.05 2.69 14.15
CA THR A 430 37.55 4.04 13.86
C THR A 430 36.90 5.10 14.76
N HIS A 431 35.62 4.92 15.11
CA HIS A 431 34.85 5.90 15.89
C HIS A 431 34.52 5.44 17.30
N ASN A 432 35.18 4.39 17.81
CA ASN A 432 34.80 3.72 19.06
C ASN A 432 34.68 4.71 20.23
N ALA A 433 35.63 5.64 20.38
CA ALA A 433 35.64 6.63 21.45
C ALA A 433 34.46 7.65 21.39
N ALA A 434 33.84 7.83 20.23
CA ALA A 434 32.72 8.75 20.03
C ALA A 434 31.35 8.06 20.15
N ILE A 435 31.29 6.74 19.91
CA ILE A 435 30.04 5.98 19.98
C ILE A 435 29.64 5.78 21.45
N ARG A 436 28.36 6.00 21.74
CA ARG A 436 27.75 5.87 23.08
C ARG A 436 26.47 5.06 23.06
N HIS A 437 25.68 5.23 21.99
CA HIS A 437 24.37 4.61 21.86
C HIS A 437 24.18 4.00 20.47
N ILE A 438 23.66 2.78 20.43
CA ILE A 438 23.42 2.04 19.19
C ILE A 438 21.95 1.62 19.18
N ASP A 439 21.19 2.17 18.24
CA ASP A 439 19.80 1.75 18.03
C ASP A 439 19.76 0.72 16.89
N ILE A 440 19.46 -0.54 17.21
CA ILE A 440 19.15 -1.58 16.23
C ILE A 440 17.68 -1.43 15.82
N ILE A 441 17.44 -1.27 14.52
CA ILE A 441 16.09 -1.20 13.95
C ILE A 441 15.82 -2.51 13.23
N GLY A 442 14.86 -3.27 13.75
CA GLY A 442 14.52 -4.59 13.22
C GLY A 442 14.59 -5.70 14.28
N GLY A 443 13.75 -6.72 14.06
CA GLY A 443 13.64 -7.87 14.96
C GLY A 443 14.82 -8.83 14.86
N THR A 444 14.83 -9.84 15.73
CA THR A 444 15.85 -10.91 15.75
C THR A 444 15.87 -11.77 14.48
N GLY A 445 14.78 -11.74 13.70
CA GLY A 445 14.71 -12.38 12.39
C GLY A 445 15.64 -11.77 11.34
N VAL A 446 15.97 -10.47 11.44
CA VAL A 446 16.77 -9.74 10.45
C VAL A 446 18.11 -9.23 10.98
N ILE A 447 18.25 -9.09 12.31
CA ILE A 447 19.52 -8.82 13.02
C ILE A 447 19.45 -9.63 14.31
N ASP A 448 20.20 -10.71 14.41
CA ASP A 448 20.11 -11.64 15.53
C ASP A 448 20.76 -11.10 16.82
N GLU A 449 20.79 -11.95 17.83
CA GLU A 449 21.31 -11.60 19.14
C GLU A 449 22.84 -11.65 19.21
N GLN A 450 23.49 -12.40 18.32
CA GLN A 450 24.95 -12.41 18.20
C GLN A 450 25.43 -11.04 17.74
N VAL A 451 24.84 -10.49 16.67
CA VAL A 451 25.16 -9.14 16.18
C VAL A 451 24.89 -8.09 17.27
N ARG A 452 23.80 -8.21 18.03
CA ARG A 452 23.51 -7.30 19.16
C ARG A 452 24.59 -7.38 20.24
N ALA A 453 25.06 -8.59 20.57
CA ALA A 453 26.09 -8.80 21.57
C ALA A 453 27.43 -8.18 21.14
N GLU A 454 27.84 -8.39 19.88
CA GLU A 454 29.03 -7.78 19.30
C GLU A 454 28.97 -6.24 19.33
N LEU A 455 27.82 -5.65 18.94
CA LEU A 455 27.62 -4.20 18.99
C LEU A 455 27.72 -3.63 20.42
N SER A 456 27.43 -4.43 21.44
CA SER A 456 27.49 -3.99 22.84
C SER A 456 28.92 -3.71 23.32
N GLY A 457 29.94 -4.13 22.56
CA GLY A 457 31.34 -3.73 22.78
C GLY A 457 31.64 -2.27 22.47
N TYR A 458 30.79 -1.58 21.69
CA TYR A 458 31.01 -0.21 21.21
C TYR A 458 30.10 0.84 21.87
N GLY A 459 29.02 0.42 22.54
CA GLY A 459 28.09 1.34 23.17
C GLY A 459 26.83 0.67 23.72
N THR A 460 25.97 1.45 24.37
CA THR A 460 24.69 0.94 24.88
C THR A 460 23.74 0.61 23.73
N VAL A 461 23.39 -0.66 23.58
CA VAL A 461 22.53 -1.14 22.50
C VAL A 461 21.06 -1.16 22.93
N ARG A 462 20.18 -0.59 22.10
CA ARG A 462 18.73 -0.67 22.21
C ARG A 462 18.14 -1.23 20.92
N ARG A 463 17.23 -2.20 21.01
CA ARG A 463 16.48 -2.73 19.86
C ARG A 463 15.10 -2.08 19.75
N ILE A 464 14.75 -1.63 18.56
CA ILE A 464 13.44 -1.06 18.21
C ILE A 464 12.88 -1.92 17.08
N ALA A 465 11.85 -2.71 17.39
CA ALA A 465 11.33 -3.71 16.46
C ALA A 465 9.87 -4.05 16.77
N GLY A 466 9.13 -4.45 15.73
CA GLY A 466 7.84 -5.11 15.84
C GLY A 466 7.83 -6.46 15.12
N PRO A 467 6.73 -7.23 15.21
CA PRO A 467 6.62 -8.54 14.57
C PRO A 467 6.60 -8.50 13.03
N ASN A 468 6.46 -7.32 12.42
CA ASN A 468 6.52 -7.11 10.97
C ASN A 468 6.95 -5.67 10.66
N ARG A 469 7.20 -5.38 9.37
CA ARG A 469 7.66 -4.06 8.89
C ARG A 469 6.79 -2.88 9.34
N PHE A 470 5.47 -3.08 9.37
CA PHE A 470 4.53 -2.04 9.78
C PHE A 470 4.64 -1.78 11.28
N ARG A 471 4.74 -2.83 12.10
CA ARG A 471 4.94 -2.67 13.55
C ARG A 471 6.30 -2.07 13.87
N THR A 472 7.39 -2.47 13.21
CA THR A 472 8.69 -1.82 13.40
C THR A 472 8.61 -0.32 13.06
N ASN A 473 7.94 0.05 11.96
CA ASN A 473 7.72 1.44 11.61
C ASN A 473 7.02 2.24 12.72
N LEU A 474 5.97 1.68 13.32
CA LEU A 474 5.24 2.33 14.41
C LEU A 474 6.08 2.45 15.69
N GLU A 475 6.88 1.43 16.04
CA GLU A 475 7.79 1.53 17.20
C GLU A 475 8.88 2.59 16.98
N VAL A 476 9.39 2.73 15.76
CA VAL A 476 10.32 3.80 15.38
C VAL A 476 9.66 5.18 15.55
N ILE A 477 8.44 5.36 15.04
CA ILE A 477 7.70 6.62 15.19
C ILE A 477 7.47 6.94 16.67
N ARG A 478 6.98 5.99 17.47
CA ARG A 478 6.77 6.18 18.91
C ARG A 478 8.05 6.57 19.63
N THR A 479 9.17 5.96 19.26
CA THR A 479 10.46 6.21 19.89
C THR A 479 10.99 7.62 19.61
N TYR A 480 10.81 8.14 18.38
CA TYR A 480 11.51 9.36 17.95
C TYR A 480 10.60 10.59 17.75
N SER A 481 9.29 10.45 17.68
CA SER A 481 8.38 11.57 17.40
C SER A 481 7.88 12.33 18.64
N GLY A 482 8.18 11.84 19.85
CA GLY A 482 7.71 12.44 21.10
C GLY A 482 6.18 12.48 21.19
N THR A 483 5.63 13.51 21.82
CA THR A 483 4.17 13.73 22.00
C THR A 483 3.59 14.82 21.09
N GLY A 484 4.42 15.46 20.26
CA GLY A 484 4.01 16.55 19.38
C GLY A 484 3.12 16.13 18.21
N THR A 485 2.74 17.13 17.41
CA THR A 485 1.99 16.96 16.16
C THR A 485 2.80 16.16 15.14
N LEU A 486 2.13 15.24 14.46
CA LEU A 486 2.68 14.40 13.42
C LEU A 486 2.07 14.81 12.07
N SER A 487 2.91 15.15 11.10
CA SER A 487 2.47 15.36 9.71
C SER A 487 3.10 14.32 8.80
N PRO A 488 2.60 13.08 8.78
CA PRO A 488 3.31 11.96 8.18
C PRO A 488 3.39 12.05 6.66
N LEU A 489 4.46 11.47 6.11
CA LEU A 489 4.56 11.06 4.71
C LEU A 489 4.11 9.60 4.62
N VAL A 490 3.07 9.31 3.86
CA VAL A 490 2.52 7.95 3.72
C VAL A 490 3.08 7.31 2.46
N VAL A 491 3.68 6.14 2.61
CA VAL A 491 4.37 5.42 1.52
C VAL A 491 3.97 3.95 1.50
N ASN A 492 3.99 3.36 0.30
CA ASN A 492 3.82 1.92 0.15
C ASN A 492 5.09 1.19 0.63
N ALA A 493 4.93 0.25 1.56
CA ALA A 493 6.02 -0.54 2.14
C ALA A 493 6.47 -1.73 1.28
N GLU A 494 5.76 -2.01 0.19
CA GLU A 494 6.01 -3.09 -0.77
C GLU A 494 6.75 -2.57 -2.01
N ALA A 495 6.73 -1.24 -2.23
CA ALA A 495 7.45 -0.56 -3.30
C ALA A 495 8.42 0.50 -2.74
N TYR A 496 9.72 0.19 -2.74
CA TYR A 496 10.75 1.04 -2.14
C TYR A 496 11.01 2.41 -2.80
N PRO A 497 10.91 2.62 -4.14
CA PRO A 497 11.53 3.81 -4.76
C PRO A 497 10.94 5.13 -4.28
N ASP A 498 9.62 5.19 -4.13
CA ASP A 498 8.92 6.38 -3.66
C ASP A 498 9.26 6.66 -2.18
N ALA A 499 9.42 5.61 -1.38
CA ALA A 499 9.78 5.70 0.02
C ALA A 499 11.19 6.27 0.27
N LEU A 500 12.15 6.06 -0.65
CA LEU A 500 13.49 6.66 -0.56
C LEU A 500 13.44 8.19 -0.63
N SER A 501 12.74 8.71 -1.65
CA SER A 501 12.58 10.15 -1.82
C SER A 501 11.74 10.75 -0.69
N ALA A 502 10.70 10.04 -0.23
CA ALA A 502 9.92 10.42 0.93
C ALA A 502 10.78 10.50 2.21
N ALA A 503 11.68 9.54 2.45
CA ALA A 503 12.57 9.57 3.61
C ALA A 503 13.50 10.79 3.56
N ALA A 504 14.03 11.16 2.38
CA ALA A 504 14.82 12.38 2.21
C ALA A 504 14.01 13.65 2.55
N LEU A 505 12.77 13.75 2.08
CA LEU A 505 11.87 14.87 2.45
C LEU A 505 11.53 14.86 3.94
N GLY A 506 11.28 13.68 4.51
CA GLY A 506 11.01 13.49 5.93
C GLY A 506 12.18 13.93 6.80
N SER A 507 13.42 13.61 6.41
CA SER A 507 14.62 14.08 7.10
C SER A 507 14.79 15.60 7.04
N LEU A 508 14.45 16.23 5.92
CA LEU A 508 14.50 17.69 5.77
C LEU A 508 13.48 18.39 6.67
N THR A 509 12.26 17.86 6.71
CA THR A 509 11.08 18.51 7.31
C THR A 509 10.74 18.03 8.71
N GLY A 510 11.47 17.04 9.24
CA GLY A 510 11.17 16.38 10.52
C GLY A 510 9.90 15.52 10.49
N ARG A 511 9.38 15.21 9.29
CA ARG A 511 8.13 14.47 9.11
C ARG A 511 8.37 12.97 9.20
N PRO A 512 7.57 12.22 9.99
CA PRO A 512 7.69 10.76 10.06
C PRO A 512 7.21 10.13 8.74
N VAL A 513 7.78 8.98 8.39
CA VAL A 513 7.27 8.14 7.29
C VAL A 513 6.39 7.05 7.89
N ILE A 514 5.12 6.97 7.47
CA ILE A 514 4.20 5.89 7.82
C ILE A 514 4.14 4.88 6.67
N LEU A 515 4.36 3.61 7.00
CA LEU A 515 4.28 2.49 6.07
C LEU A 515 2.85 1.93 5.99
N VAL A 516 2.33 1.78 4.76
CA VAL A 516 1.08 1.08 4.45
C VAL A 516 1.31 0.01 3.37
N GLY A 517 0.39 -0.94 3.20
CA GLY A 517 0.44 -1.86 2.06
C GLY A 517 -0.04 -1.18 0.78
N GLU A 518 0.11 -1.82 -0.38
CA GLU A 518 -0.33 -1.25 -1.65
C GLU A 518 -1.83 -0.91 -1.65
N ARG A 519 -2.67 -1.84 -1.20
CA ARG A 519 -4.14 -1.70 -1.18
C ARG A 519 -4.79 -1.91 0.18
N PHE A 520 -4.00 -2.04 1.24
CA PHE A 520 -4.52 -2.28 2.58
C PHE A 520 -3.84 -1.41 3.64
N LEU A 521 -4.65 -0.94 4.57
CA LEU A 521 -4.19 -0.29 5.80
C LEU A 521 -3.98 -1.37 6.87
N PRO A 522 -2.74 -1.66 7.32
CA PRO A 522 -2.50 -2.67 8.34
C PRO A 522 -3.27 -2.36 9.62
N ALA A 523 -3.81 -3.39 10.28
CA ALA A 523 -4.67 -3.24 11.48
C ALA A 523 -4.02 -2.37 12.56
N HIS A 524 -2.75 -2.61 12.87
CA HIS A 524 -2.04 -1.80 13.86
C HIS A 524 -1.61 -0.41 13.37
N THR A 525 -1.49 -0.21 12.05
CA THR A 525 -1.35 1.14 11.50
C THR A 525 -2.66 1.91 11.71
N ARG A 526 -3.83 1.29 11.45
CA ARG A 526 -5.13 1.87 11.80
C ARG A 526 -5.25 2.16 13.30
N GLU A 527 -4.87 1.22 14.17
CA GLU A 527 -4.81 1.43 15.63
C GLU A 527 -3.97 2.65 16.00
N PHE A 528 -2.79 2.80 15.37
CA PHE A 528 -1.95 3.96 15.58
C PHE A 528 -2.63 5.26 15.15
N LEU A 529 -3.30 5.29 13.98
CA LEU A 529 -4.02 6.46 13.51
C LEU A 529 -5.15 6.86 14.47
N VAL A 530 -5.98 5.90 14.88
CA VAL A 530 -7.10 6.12 15.81
C VAL A 530 -6.61 6.71 17.13
N ASN A 531 -5.56 6.12 17.71
CA ASN A 531 -5.02 6.57 19.00
C ASN A 531 -4.21 7.88 18.91
N ASN A 532 -3.82 8.31 17.71
CA ASN A 532 -3.07 9.55 17.50
C ASN A 532 -3.85 10.56 16.64
N ARG A 533 -5.17 10.40 16.49
CA ARG A 533 -5.99 11.24 15.61
C ARG A 533 -5.92 12.74 15.90
N THR A 534 -5.74 13.12 17.17
CA THR A 534 -5.57 14.53 17.58
C THR A 534 -4.17 15.07 17.34
N ARG A 535 -3.19 14.17 17.17
CA ARG A 535 -1.79 14.51 16.90
C ARG A 535 -1.48 14.50 15.41
N ILE A 536 -2.19 13.71 14.61
CA ILE A 536 -1.93 13.57 13.19
C ILE A 536 -2.66 14.66 12.42
N SER A 537 -1.91 15.44 11.65
CA SER A 537 -2.45 16.49 10.78
C SER A 537 -1.82 16.43 9.39
N ASN A 538 -2.61 16.67 8.35
CA ASN A 538 -2.14 16.83 6.97
C ASN A 538 -1.19 15.72 6.49
N PRO A 539 -1.60 14.43 6.51
CA PRO A 539 -0.79 13.39 5.88
C PRO A 539 -0.57 13.73 4.39
N THR A 540 0.60 13.38 3.86
CA THR A 540 0.90 13.53 2.42
C THR A 540 1.26 12.18 1.85
N LEU A 541 0.59 11.78 0.78
CA LEU A 541 0.91 10.54 0.08
C LEU A 541 2.12 10.77 -0.81
N VAL A 542 3.06 9.83 -0.85
CA VAL A 542 4.19 9.85 -1.76
C VAL A 542 4.16 8.59 -2.61
N GLY A 543 3.85 8.77 -3.89
CA GLY A 543 3.62 7.70 -4.87
C GLY A 543 2.32 7.87 -5.64
N GLY A 544 2.29 7.35 -6.87
CA GLY A 544 1.13 7.41 -7.75
C GLY A 544 -0.02 6.48 -7.32
N THR A 545 -1.19 6.63 -7.94
CA THR A 545 -2.38 5.81 -7.63
C THR A 545 -2.23 4.33 -7.95
N GLY A 546 -1.28 3.97 -8.81
CA GLY A 546 -0.94 2.58 -9.11
C GLY A 546 -0.21 1.84 -7.97
N VAL A 547 0.40 2.55 -7.02
CA VAL A 547 1.08 1.96 -5.84
C VAL A 547 0.47 2.39 -4.51
N LEU A 548 -0.34 3.45 -4.52
CA LEU A 548 -1.10 3.97 -3.39
C LEU A 548 -2.46 4.49 -3.93
N PRO A 549 -3.46 3.61 -4.10
CA PRO A 549 -4.75 3.98 -4.69
C PRO A 549 -5.48 5.01 -3.84
N ASN A 550 -6.40 5.78 -4.43
CA ASN A 550 -7.21 6.76 -3.70
C ASN A 550 -8.01 6.12 -2.56
N GLN A 551 -8.35 4.83 -2.70
CA GLN A 551 -8.96 4.06 -1.63
C GLN A 551 -8.14 4.11 -0.31
N MET A 552 -6.80 4.13 -0.40
CA MET A 552 -5.94 4.27 0.77
C MET A 552 -6.18 5.60 1.49
N GLU A 553 -6.41 6.69 0.74
CA GLU A 553 -6.74 8.00 1.33
C GLU A 553 -8.03 7.92 2.15
N TRP A 554 -9.03 7.22 1.62
CA TRP A 554 -10.26 6.96 2.33
C TRP A 554 -10.03 6.14 3.61
N MET A 555 -9.24 5.06 3.54
CA MET A 555 -8.89 4.23 4.72
C MET A 555 -8.18 5.06 5.81
N LEU A 556 -7.22 5.89 5.41
CA LEU A 556 -6.49 6.79 6.31
C LEU A 556 -7.45 7.77 6.99
N ARG A 557 -8.34 8.40 6.21
CA ARG A 557 -9.33 9.36 6.71
C ARG A 557 -10.34 8.71 7.65
N LYS A 558 -10.87 7.53 7.30
CA LYS A 558 -11.72 6.73 8.20
C LYS A 558 -11.01 6.44 9.52
N GLY A 559 -9.72 6.06 9.49
CA GLY A 559 -8.94 5.82 10.70
C GLY A 559 -8.73 7.06 11.57
N LEU A 560 -8.61 8.25 10.98
CA LEU A 560 -8.42 9.52 11.69
C LEU A 560 -9.71 10.16 12.19
N GLU A 561 -10.86 9.85 11.59
CA GLU A 561 -12.17 10.37 11.99
C GLU A 561 -12.94 9.43 12.96
N HIS A 562 -12.42 8.22 13.21
CA HIS A 562 -13.07 7.19 14.03
C HIS A 562 -13.19 7.54 15.51
#